data_AF-A0A3C1IFM6-F1
#
_entry.id   AF-A0A3C1IFM6-F1
#
_cell.length_a   1.000
_cell.length_b   1.000
_cell.length_c   1.000
_cell.angle_alpha   90.00
_cell.angle_beta   90.00
_cell.angle_gamma   90.00
#
_symmetry.space_group_name_H-M   'P 1'
#
loop_
_entity.id
_entity.type
_entity.pdbx_description
1 polymer ?
#
loop_
_entity_poly.entity_id
_entity_poly.type
_entity_poly.pdbx_seq_one_letter_code
_entity_poly.pdbx_strand_id
1 'polypeptide(L)'
;MHIAPFDNENRPIVDVDDALVPLNYFNIVKLKAGERFRYAVPGYETCIVPATGTIDVTVGGQSYDALGTRTVDVWDGEPEGVYVPVGMTAEFTCLTDGAEIFIAGAKYDKVLEPFDVRVAELDKVQYGSDDTKTHRKIKHILGQQQADKVGRLLVSELFTVGQGGWSGFPSHKHDTDRLPDETRHDETYNFRFKPNYGSGVQMLQREDNKPGDAYHIMDGSTICLDKGYHPCCVLPGYEMYYFTILGGLSQRSLKQYFQPTHAAQLHTIPGIMDMVAKFK
;
A
#
# COMPACT_ATOMS: atom_id res chain seq x y z
N MET A 1 -9.11 -13.45 0.75
CA MET A 1 -7.77 -13.18 0.19
C MET A 1 -7.87 -12.31 -1.04
N HIS A 2 -8.28 -12.82 -2.20
CA HIS A 2 -8.60 -11.98 -3.36
C HIS A 2 -10.04 -11.49 -3.29
N ILE A 3 -10.21 -10.18 -3.41
CA ILE A 3 -11.48 -9.48 -3.56
C ILE A 3 -11.49 -8.91 -4.97
N ALA A 4 -12.39 -9.44 -5.81
CA ALA A 4 -12.58 -8.96 -7.18
C ALA A 4 -13.06 -7.50 -7.16
N PRO A 5 -12.75 -6.69 -8.20
CA PRO A 5 -13.20 -5.31 -8.27
C PRO A 5 -14.74 -5.23 -8.26
N PHE A 6 -15.26 -4.28 -7.49
CA PHE A 6 -16.69 -4.01 -7.38
C PHE A 6 -16.91 -2.54 -6.98
N ASP A 7 -18.13 -2.05 -7.14
CA ASP A 7 -18.53 -0.79 -6.52
C ASP A 7 -18.80 -1.05 -5.03
N ASN A 8 -17.90 -0.55 -4.18
CA ASN A 8 -18.00 -0.69 -2.74
C ASN A 8 -18.98 0.30 -2.11
N GLU A 9 -19.62 1.18 -2.89
CA GLU A 9 -20.56 2.19 -2.41
C GLU A 9 -19.96 3.06 -1.28
N ASN A 10 -18.67 3.37 -1.40
CA ASN A 10 -17.86 4.07 -0.41
C ASN A 10 -17.78 3.38 0.98
N ARG A 11 -18.15 2.09 1.08
CA ARG A 11 -18.00 1.25 2.29
C ARG A 11 -16.64 0.54 2.29
N PRO A 12 -16.06 0.24 3.47
CA PRO A 12 -14.76 -0.41 3.56
C PRO A 12 -14.70 -1.71 2.74
N ILE A 13 -13.62 -1.88 1.98
CA ILE A 13 -13.31 -3.12 1.25
C ILE A 13 -12.69 -4.14 2.21
N VAL A 14 -11.85 -3.66 3.13
CA VAL A 14 -11.32 -4.39 4.28
C VAL A 14 -11.70 -3.59 5.52
N ASP A 15 -12.63 -4.13 6.30
CA ASP A 15 -13.13 -3.44 7.49
C ASP A 15 -12.30 -3.78 8.73
N VAL A 16 -12.58 -3.11 9.84
CA VAL A 16 -11.97 -3.39 11.14
C VAL A 16 -12.18 -4.85 11.55
N ASP A 17 -11.16 -5.41 12.22
CA ASP A 17 -11.14 -6.80 12.67
C ASP A 17 -11.44 -7.81 11.53
N ASP A 18 -11.01 -7.50 10.29
CA ASP A 18 -11.07 -8.43 9.16
C ASP A 18 -10.51 -9.82 9.55
N ALA A 19 -11.20 -10.87 9.12
CA ALA A 19 -10.89 -12.23 9.54
C ALA A 19 -9.51 -12.73 9.07
N LEU A 20 -8.95 -12.13 8.03
CA LEU A 20 -7.68 -12.52 7.42
C LEU A 20 -6.56 -11.56 7.77
N VAL A 21 -6.82 -10.25 7.69
CA VAL A 21 -5.85 -9.18 7.94
C VAL A 21 -6.33 -8.23 9.05
N PRO A 22 -6.50 -8.71 10.30
CA PRO A 22 -7.11 -7.94 11.37
C PRO A 22 -6.33 -6.68 11.77
N LEU A 23 -5.07 -6.54 11.36
CA LEU A 23 -4.30 -5.31 11.61
C LEU A 23 -4.51 -4.23 10.56
N ASN A 24 -5.17 -4.51 9.44
CA ASN A 24 -5.35 -3.56 8.35
C ASN A 24 -6.81 -3.09 8.23
N TYR A 25 -6.96 -1.91 7.65
CA TYR A 25 -8.23 -1.36 7.17
C TYR A 25 -8.00 -0.76 5.78
N PHE A 26 -8.98 -0.90 4.89
CA PHE A 26 -8.92 -0.29 3.56
C PHE A 26 -10.29 0.09 3.02
N ASN A 27 -10.40 1.33 2.55
CA ASN A 27 -11.57 1.81 1.83
C ASN A 27 -11.14 2.58 0.58
N ILE A 28 -11.98 2.54 -0.45
CA ILE A 28 -11.91 3.41 -1.63
C ILE A 28 -13.16 4.28 -1.64
N VAL A 29 -12.99 5.59 -1.65
CA VAL A 29 -14.09 6.55 -1.68
C VAL A 29 -14.05 7.30 -3.00
N LYS A 30 -15.17 7.35 -3.71
CA LYS A 30 -15.33 8.12 -4.95
C LYS A 30 -16.31 9.26 -4.69
N LEU A 31 -15.89 10.47 -5.03
CA LEU A 31 -16.66 11.70 -4.84
C LEU A 31 -16.67 12.54 -6.11
N LYS A 32 -17.77 13.26 -6.33
CA LYS A 32 -17.90 14.35 -7.31
C LYS A 32 -17.57 15.69 -6.67
N ALA A 33 -17.38 16.72 -7.49
CA ALA A 33 -17.14 18.10 -7.03
C ALA A 33 -18.13 18.54 -5.95
N GLY A 34 -17.61 19.02 -4.82
CA GLY A 34 -18.36 19.51 -3.67
C GLY A 34 -18.95 18.43 -2.76
N GLU A 35 -18.94 17.16 -3.15
CA GLU A 35 -19.34 16.06 -2.27
C GLU A 35 -18.32 15.87 -1.14
N ARG A 36 -18.83 15.41 -0.01
CA ARG A 36 -18.06 15.23 1.23
C ARG A 36 -18.17 13.82 1.74
N PHE A 37 -17.10 13.32 2.32
CA PHE A 37 -17.10 12.06 3.04
C PHE A 37 -16.52 12.27 4.43
N ARG A 38 -17.24 11.80 5.44
CA ARG A 38 -16.85 11.90 6.85
C ARG A 38 -16.79 10.51 7.46
N TYR A 39 -15.71 10.22 8.18
CA TYR A 39 -15.51 8.92 8.80
C TYR A 39 -14.69 9.01 10.09
N ALA A 40 -14.75 7.95 10.88
CA ALA A 40 -13.85 7.67 11.99
C ALA A 40 -13.69 6.15 12.06
N VAL A 41 -12.50 5.67 12.40
CA VAL A 41 -12.22 4.22 12.53
C VAL A 41 -11.68 3.96 13.95
N PRO A 42 -12.54 3.69 14.93
CA PRO A 42 -12.09 3.41 16.30
C PRO A 42 -11.11 2.24 16.35
N GLY A 43 -10.00 2.40 17.08
CA GLY A 43 -8.96 1.37 17.21
C GLY A 43 -7.98 1.27 16.04
N TYR A 44 -8.12 2.11 15.00
CA TYR A 44 -7.23 2.16 13.86
C TYR A 44 -6.79 3.59 13.60
N GLU A 45 -5.50 3.77 13.33
CA GLU A 45 -5.00 4.98 12.67
C GLU A 45 -5.19 4.82 11.16
N THR A 46 -5.40 5.93 10.43
CA THR A 46 -5.61 5.89 8.98
C THR A 46 -4.75 6.90 8.22
N CYS A 47 -4.67 6.73 6.90
CA CYS A 47 -4.05 7.66 5.97
C CYS A 47 -4.97 7.87 4.77
N ILE A 48 -5.36 9.12 4.52
CA ILE A 48 -6.17 9.54 3.38
C ILE A 48 -5.23 9.88 2.23
N VAL A 49 -5.37 9.22 1.09
CA VAL A 49 -4.50 9.36 -0.08
C VAL A 49 -5.34 9.54 -1.34
N PRO A 50 -5.40 10.73 -1.96
CA PRO A 50 -6.03 10.89 -3.27
C PRO A 50 -5.27 10.09 -4.33
N ALA A 51 -5.92 9.06 -4.87
CA ALA A 51 -5.41 8.31 -6.02
C ALA A 51 -5.53 9.16 -7.29
N THR A 52 -6.64 9.90 -7.42
CA THR A 52 -6.87 10.96 -8.41
C THR A 52 -7.73 12.07 -7.81
N GLY A 53 -7.68 13.25 -8.42
CA GLY A 53 -8.41 14.44 -7.98
C GLY A 53 -7.73 15.18 -6.82
N THR A 54 -8.38 16.25 -6.38
CA THR A 54 -7.91 17.11 -5.28
C THR A 54 -9.00 17.24 -4.23
N ILE A 55 -8.61 17.15 -2.95
CA ILE A 55 -9.53 17.24 -1.81
C ILE A 55 -9.03 18.22 -0.75
N ASP A 56 -9.95 18.90 -0.06
CA ASP A 56 -9.65 19.54 1.23
C ASP A 56 -9.96 18.55 2.35
N VAL A 57 -9.05 18.40 3.32
CA VAL A 57 -9.18 17.46 4.44
C VAL A 57 -9.24 18.21 5.75
N THR A 58 -10.10 17.78 6.67
CA THR A 58 -10.14 18.25 8.06
C THR A 58 -10.04 17.06 9.01
N VAL A 59 -9.13 17.11 9.97
CA VAL A 59 -8.91 16.06 10.98
C VAL A 59 -8.87 16.69 12.37
N GLY A 60 -9.79 16.32 13.25
CA GLY A 60 -9.79 16.84 14.63
C GLY A 60 -9.81 18.37 14.73
N GLY A 61 -10.31 19.07 13.71
CA GLY A 61 -10.34 20.54 13.63
C GLY A 61 -9.11 21.19 12.96
N GLN A 62 -8.10 20.41 12.56
CA GLN A 62 -6.98 20.87 11.72
C GLN A 62 -7.31 20.68 10.24
N SER A 63 -6.94 21.64 9.40
CA SER A 63 -7.21 21.62 7.95
C SER A 63 -5.94 21.40 7.12
N TYR A 64 -6.08 20.59 6.07
CA TYR A 64 -5.05 20.34 5.07
C TYR A 64 -5.69 20.55 3.69
N ASP A 65 -5.37 21.68 3.09
CA ASP A 65 -6.04 22.13 1.87
C ASP A 65 -5.37 21.54 0.62
N ALA A 66 -6.15 21.38 -0.44
CA ALA A 66 -5.71 20.98 -1.77
C ALA A 66 -4.75 19.77 -1.78
N LEU A 67 -5.13 18.69 -1.10
CA LEU A 67 -4.42 17.41 -1.12
C LEU A 67 -4.66 16.68 -2.43
N GLY A 68 -3.58 16.26 -3.10
CA GLY A 68 -3.64 15.49 -4.33
C GLY A 68 -3.51 16.35 -5.59
N THR A 69 -2.67 15.89 -6.52
CA THR A 69 -2.32 16.60 -7.76
C THR A 69 -2.58 15.79 -9.03
N ARG A 70 -2.92 14.51 -8.89
CA ARG A 70 -3.17 13.58 -9.99
C ARG A 70 -4.51 13.85 -10.64
N THR A 71 -4.56 13.78 -11.96
CA THR A 71 -5.77 14.13 -12.72
C THR A 71 -6.37 12.94 -13.46
N VAL A 72 -5.55 12.09 -14.06
CA VAL A 72 -5.98 11.00 -14.93
C VAL A 72 -5.91 9.66 -14.23
N ASP A 73 -4.74 9.31 -13.69
CA ASP A 73 -4.46 8.00 -13.12
C ASP A 73 -3.28 8.07 -12.14
N VAL A 74 -2.91 6.96 -11.50
CA VAL A 74 -1.81 6.92 -10.53
C VAL A 74 -0.41 7.18 -11.13
N TRP A 75 -0.27 7.16 -12.46
CA TRP A 75 0.99 7.39 -13.17
C TRP A 75 1.24 8.85 -13.52
N ASP A 76 0.22 9.72 -13.51
CA ASP A 76 0.36 11.11 -13.96
C ASP A 76 0.92 12.07 -12.88
N GLY A 77 1.20 11.56 -11.67
CA GLY A 77 1.71 12.38 -10.59
C GLY A 77 2.25 11.60 -9.38
N GLU A 78 2.61 12.36 -8.34
CA GLU A 78 3.10 11.85 -7.06
C GLU A 78 1.96 11.85 -6.03
N PRO A 79 1.92 10.86 -5.12
CA PRO A 79 0.88 10.81 -4.11
C PRO A 79 1.10 11.89 -3.05
N GLU A 80 0.03 12.27 -2.38
CA GLU A 80 0.08 13.01 -1.12
C GLU A 80 -0.83 12.28 -0.13
N GLY A 81 -0.62 12.52 1.16
CA GLY A 81 -1.44 11.85 2.18
C GLY A 81 -1.68 12.71 3.41
N VAL A 82 -2.76 12.43 4.14
CA VAL A 82 -3.01 12.97 5.47
C VAL A 82 -3.11 11.81 6.44
N TYR A 83 -2.27 11.83 7.48
CA TYR A 83 -2.35 10.90 8.59
C TYR A 83 -3.47 11.32 9.56
N VAL A 84 -4.30 10.34 9.94
CA VAL A 84 -5.44 10.50 10.83
C VAL A 84 -5.21 9.63 12.07
N PRO A 85 -5.06 10.23 13.26
CA PRO A 85 -4.86 9.49 14.49
C PRO A 85 -6.03 8.57 14.86
N VAL A 86 -5.74 7.58 15.71
CA VAL A 86 -6.71 6.57 16.15
C VAL A 86 -8.02 7.17 16.62
N GLY A 87 -9.13 6.73 16.00
CA GLY A 87 -10.49 7.13 16.39
C GLY A 87 -10.83 8.61 16.17
N MET A 88 -9.93 9.42 15.63
CA MET A 88 -10.26 10.80 15.25
C MET A 88 -11.23 10.81 14.07
N THR A 89 -12.11 11.80 14.08
CA THR A 89 -12.99 12.05 12.94
C THR A 89 -12.24 12.84 11.89
N ALA A 90 -12.29 12.35 10.65
CA ALA A 90 -11.81 13.04 9.47
C ALA A 90 -12.99 13.29 8.52
N GLU A 91 -12.95 14.43 7.84
CA GLU A 91 -13.85 14.79 6.75
C GLU A 91 -13.01 15.28 5.56
N PHE A 92 -13.41 14.96 4.35
CA PHE A 92 -12.81 15.54 3.16
C PHE A 92 -13.84 15.90 2.09
N THR A 93 -13.56 16.96 1.34
CA THR A 93 -14.41 17.51 0.27
C THR A 93 -13.68 17.46 -1.06
N CYS A 94 -14.33 16.99 -2.12
CA CYS A 94 -13.76 16.96 -3.46
C CYS A 94 -13.79 18.35 -4.12
N LEU A 95 -12.66 18.82 -4.64
CA LEU A 95 -12.52 20.13 -5.30
C LEU A 95 -12.55 20.04 -6.83
N THR A 96 -12.24 18.87 -7.38
CA THR A 96 -12.23 18.57 -8.82
C THR A 96 -13.53 17.92 -9.26
N ASP A 97 -13.75 17.75 -10.58
CA ASP A 97 -14.96 17.13 -11.13
C ASP A 97 -15.25 15.74 -10.54
N GLY A 98 -14.18 14.99 -10.24
CA GLY A 98 -14.21 13.77 -9.44
C GLY A 98 -12.88 13.50 -8.76
N ALA A 99 -12.92 12.65 -7.74
CA ALA A 99 -11.75 12.14 -7.03
C ALA A 99 -11.97 10.67 -6.62
N GLU A 100 -10.91 9.86 -6.72
CA GLU A 100 -10.82 8.54 -6.09
C GLU A 100 -9.82 8.66 -4.92
N ILE A 101 -10.26 8.31 -3.72
CA ILE A 101 -9.50 8.49 -2.48
C ILE A 101 -9.33 7.13 -1.82
N PHE A 102 -8.09 6.77 -1.50
CA PHE A 102 -7.76 5.59 -0.70
C PHE A 102 -7.67 5.97 0.77
N ILE A 103 -8.28 5.16 1.63
CA ILE A 103 -8.13 5.27 3.08
C ILE A 103 -7.45 3.99 3.55
N ALA A 104 -6.14 4.07 3.79
CA ALA A 104 -5.38 2.99 4.42
C ALA A 104 -5.53 3.07 5.94
N GLY A 105 -5.47 1.96 6.65
CA GLY A 105 -5.41 1.98 8.10
C GLY A 105 -4.69 0.81 8.71
N ALA A 106 -4.20 1.01 9.93
CA ALA A 106 -3.63 -0.05 10.76
C ALA A 106 -4.12 0.03 12.20
N LYS A 107 -4.21 -1.13 12.87
CA LYS A 107 -4.62 -1.23 14.26
C LYS A 107 -3.59 -0.57 15.17
N TYR A 108 -4.03 0.38 15.99
CA TYR A 108 -3.16 1.11 16.92
C TYR A 108 -3.98 1.63 18.11
N ASP A 109 -3.31 1.85 19.24
CA ASP A 109 -3.96 2.10 20.54
C ASP A 109 -3.61 3.46 21.16
N LYS A 110 -2.75 4.25 20.50
CA LYS A 110 -2.37 5.59 20.97
C LYS A 110 -2.84 6.66 19.99
N VAL A 111 -3.33 7.76 20.55
CA VAL A 111 -3.65 8.96 19.80
C VAL A 111 -2.37 9.75 19.58
N LEU A 112 -2.04 10.02 18.31
CA LEU A 112 -0.93 10.87 17.88
C LEU A 112 -1.50 12.19 17.31
N GLU A 113 -0.65 12.99 16.68
CA GLU A 113 -1.05 14.24 16.02
C GLU A 113 -1.28 14.02 14.52
N PRO A 114 -2.33 14.61 13.92
CA PRO A 114 -2.53 14.56 12.48
C PRO A 114 -1.47 15.42 11.75
N PHE A 115 -1.13 15.02 10.52
CA PHE A 115 -0.22 15.78 9.65
C PHE A 115 -0.43 15.37 8.19
N ASP A 116 -0.02 16.21 7.24
CA ASP A 116 0.06 15.87 5.83
C ASP A 116 1.47 15.49 5.39
N VAL A 117 1.55 14.71 4.32
CA VAL A 117 2.77 14.37 3.59
C VAL A 117 2.59 14.88 2.17
N ARG A 118 3.44 15.84 1.79
CA ARG A 118 3.44 16.42 0.45
C ARG A 118 4.54 15.84 -0.41
N VAL A 119 4.49 16.14 -1.71
CA VAL A 119 5.44 15.61 -2.70
C VAL A 119 6.92 15.79 -2.29
N ALA A 120 7.24 16.88 -1.61
CA ALA A 120 8.60 17.19 -1.15
C ALA A 120 9.11 16.28 -0.02
N GLU A 121 8.20 15.61 0.71
CA GLU A 121 8.50 14.76 1.87
C GLU A 121 8.49 13.26 1.52
N LEU A 122 8.17 12.90 0.27
CA LEU A 122 8.15 11.51 -0.17
C LEU A 122 9.56 10.92 -0.23
N ASP A 123 9.75 9.76 0.40
CA ASP A 123 10.92 8.93 0.14
C ASP A 123 10.65 8.06 -1.10
N LYS A 124 11.51 8.20 -2.11
CA LYS A 124 11.40 7.52 -3.39
C LYS A 124 12.54 6.52 -3.53
N VAL A 125 12.19 5.30 -3.87
CA VAL A 125 13.16 4.21 -4.09
C VAL A 125 12.94 3.64 -5.48
N GLN A 126 14.02 3.43 -6.23
CA GLN A 126 13.97 2.76 -7.53
C GLN A 126 15.16 1.82 -7.68
N TYR A 127 14.89 0.59 -8.09
CA TYR A 127 15.89 -0.47 -8.17
C TYR A 127 15.42 -1.60 -9.11
N GLY A 128 16.28 -2.60 -9.32
CA GLY A 128 16.07 -3.63 -10.33
C GLY A 128 16.25 -3.10 -11.75
N SER A 129 15.92 -3.92 -12.74
CA SER A 129 16.01 -3.53 -14.16
C SER A 129 15.02 -4.30 -15.03
N ASP A 130 14.77 -3.79 -16.24
CA ASP A 130 13.90 -4.44 -17.22
C ASP A 130 14.50 -5.76 -17.73
N ASP A 131 15.83 -5.86 -17.75
CA ASP A 131 16.58 -7.08 -18.10
C ASP A 131 16.35 -8.20 -17.08
N THR A 132 16.38 -7.84 -15.79
CA THR A 132 16.10 -8.78 -14.68
C THR A 132 14.61 -8.95 -14.42
N LYS A 133 13.76 -8.21 -15.14
CA LYS A 133 12.30 -8.13 -14.93
C LYS A 133 11.91 -7.72 -13.52
N THR A 134 12.77 -7.02 -12.78
CA THR A 134 12.53 -6.64 -11.38
C THR A 134 12.50 -5.12 -11.16
N HIS A 135 12.38 -4.36 -12.24
CA HIS A 135 12.38 -2.90 -12.21
C HIS A 135 11.17 -2.37 -11.43
N ARG A 136 11.47 -1.73 -10.30
CA ARG A 136 10.46 -1.22 -9.37
C ARG A 136 10.73 0.22 -8.99
N LYS A 137 9.65 0.99 -8.90
CA LYS A 137 9.63 2.32 -8.27
C LYS A 137 8.68 2.26 -7.08
N ILE A 138 9.14 2.69 -5.92
CA ILE A 138 8.39 2.76 -4.67
C ILE A 138 8.34 4.21 -4.22
N LYS A 139 7.17 4.64 -3.76
CA LYS A 139 6.94 5.94 -3.15
C LYS A 139 6.35 5.71 -1.76
N HIS A 140 7.13 5.99 -0.73
CA HIS A 140 6.66 5.86 0.65
C HIS A 140 5.92 7.12 1.07
N ILE A 141 4.62 6.97 1.35
CA ILE A 141 3.77 8.07 1.85
C ILE A 141 3.96 8.15 3.38
N LEU A 142 3.75 7.03 4.07
CA LEU A 142 4.10 6.89 5.49
C LEU A 142 5.31 5.97 5.60
N GLY A 143 6.49 6.53 5.33
CA GLY A 143 7.78 5.83 5.27
C GLY A 143 8.63 6.00 6.53
N GLN A 144 9.95 5.90 6.35
CA GLN A 144 10.90 6.07 7.45
C GLN A 144 10.97 7.52 7.97
N GLN A 145 10.76 8.52 7.10
CA GLN A 145 10.79 9.94 7.49
C GLN A 145 9.69 10.32 8.51
N GLN A 146 8.60 9.54 8.56
CA GLN A 146 7.45 9.76 9.45
C GLN A 146 7.44 8.78 10.64
N ALA A 147 8.52 8.01 10.87
CA ALA A 147 8.55 6.94 11.87
C ALA A 147 8.20 7.40 13.29
N ASP A 148 8.57 8.63 13.67
CA ASP A 148 8.29 9.20 15.00
C ASP A 148 6.89 9.85 15.12
N LYS A 149 6.12 9.92 14.02
CA LYS A 149 4.81 10.58 13.95
C LYS A 149 3.65 9.62 13.70
N VAL A 150 3.93 8.35 13.40
CA VAL A 150 2.95 7.32 13.01
C VAL A 150 3.07 6.12 13.95
N GLY A 151 1.97 5.42 14.21
CA GLY A 151 1.93 4.25 15.06
C GLY A 151 2.60 3.02 14.44
N ARG A 152 1.80 2.12 13.87
CA ARG A 152 2.23 0.86 13.23
C ARG A 152 1.91 0.80 11.74
N LEU A 153 1.26 1.82 11.19
CA LEU A 153 0.92 1.95 9.78
C LEU A 153 2.15 2.29 8.92
N LEU A 154 2.29 1.56 7.81
CA LEU A 154 3.12 1.92 6.68
C LEU A 154 2.23 1.98 5.43
N VAL A 155 2.41 3.02 4.63
CA VAL A 155 1.63 3.25 3.39
C VAL A 155 2.58 3.58 2.26
N SER A 156 2.48 2.85 1.16
CA SER A 156 3.36 3.02 0.01
C SER A 156 2.63 2.74 -1.29
N GLU A 157 3.15 3.31 -2.36
CA GLU A 157 2.77 2.97 -3.73
C GLU A 157 3.93 2.30 -4.43
N LEU A 158 3.64 1.22 -5.14
CA LEU A 158 4.63 0.47 -5.89
C LEU A 158 4.23 0.37 -7.36
N PHE A 159 5.22 0.58 -8.21
CA PHE A 159 5.10 0.46 -9.65
C PHE A 159 6.05 -0.65 -10.11
N THR A 160 5.49 -1.65 -10.77
CA THR A 160 6.25 -2.60 -11.58
C THR A 160 6.41 -1.96 -12.95
N VAL A 161 7.56 -1.31 -13.14
CA VAL A 161 7.80 -0.38 -14.27
C VAL A 161 7.96 -1.14 -15.58
N GLY A 162 8.68 -2.27 -15.55
CA GLY A 162 8.86 -3.10 -16.74
C GLY A 162 7.59 -3.85 -17.11
N GLN A 163 7.14 -3.74 -18.36
CA GLN A 163 6.04 -4.56 -18.88
C GLN A 163 6.42 -6.05 -18.84
N GLY A 164 5.52 -6.89 -18.33
CA GLY A 164 5.83 -8.29 -18.03
C GLY A 164 6.79 -8.48 -16.84
N GLY A 165 6.93 -7.47 -15.98
CA GLY A 165 7.83 -7.46 -14.83
C GLY A 165 7.28 -8.18 -13.59
N TRP A 166 8.15 -8.25 -12.59
CA TRP A 166 7.95 -8.92 -11.31
C TRP A 166 8.14 -7.96 -10.16
N SER A 167 7.32 -8.14 -9.14
CA SER A 167 7.34 -7.42 -7.88
C SER A 167 7.17 -8.38 -6.71
N GLY A 168 7.51 -7.93 -5.51
CA GLY A 168 7.63 -8.85 -4.36
C GLY A 168 8.68 -9.95 -4.56
N PHE A 169 9.62 -9.78 -5.50
CA PHE A 169 10.69 -10.74 -5.80
C PHE A 169 12.09 -10.16 -5.48
N PRO A 170 13.03 -10.92 -4.88
CA PRO A 170 12.92 -12.30 -4.42
C PRO A 170 11.83 -12.40 -3.37
N SER A 171 11.17 -13.56 -3.36
CA SER A 171 9.98 -13.70 -2.54
C SER A 171 10.30 -13.57 -1.06
N HIS A 172 9.41 -12.92 -0.33
CA HIS A 172 9.57 -12.66 1.10
C HIS A 172 8.22 -12.73 1.80
N LYS A 173 8.29 -12.82 3.13
CA LYS A 173 7.14 -12.81 4.04
C LYS A 173 7.45 -11.95 5.27
N HIS A 174 6.42 -11.63 6.03
CA HIS A 174 6.48 -10.91 7.31
C HIS A 174 5.28 -11.32 8.15
N ASP A 175 5.14 -12.62 8.39
CA ASP A 175 3.95 -13.24 8.98
C ASP A 175 4.17 -13.75 10.41
N THR A 176 5.40 -13.62 10.90
CA THR A 176 5.82 -14.14 12.20
C THR A 176 6.70 -13.13 12.92
N ASP A 177 6.47 -12.92 14.21
CA ASP A 177 7.43 -12.22 15.08
C ASP A 177 8.59 -13.15 15.44
N ARG A 178 9.56 -13.27 14.52
CA ARG A 178 10.82 -14.01 14.72
C ARG A 178 11.95 -13.01 14.91
N LEU A 179 11.90 -12.22 15.98
CA LEU A 179 12.89 -11.17 16.21
C LEU A 179 14.28 -11.77 16.53
N PRO A 180 15.37 -11.18 16.00
CA PRO A 180 15.40 -9.94 15.24
C PRO A 180 15.21 -10.14 13.74
N ASP A 181 14.91 -11.34 13.22
CA ASP A 181 14.99 -11.74 11.81
C ASP A 181 13.75 -11.46 10.95
N GLU A 182 12.56 -11.44 11.57
CA GLU A 182 11.28 -11.19 10.91
C GLU A 182 10.34 -10.47 11.87
N THR A 183 9.53 -9.57 11.33
CA THR A 183 8.45 -8.89 12.05
C THR A 183 7.11 -9.31 11.48
N ARG A 184 6.08 -9.36 12.32
CA ARG A 184 4.72 -9.67 11.89
C ARG A 184 4.00 -8.41 11.42
N HIS A 185 3.65 -8.37 10.13
CA HIS A 185 2.76 -7.39 9.51
C HIS A 185 1.63 -8.08 8.71
N ASP A 186 0.42 -7.53 8.80
CA ASP A 186 -0.60 -7.80 7.77
C ASP A 186 -0.29 -6.92 6.58
N GLU A 187 -0.60 -7.40 5.38
CA GLU A 187 -0.44 -6.59 4.18
C GLU A 187 -1.69 -6.65 3.29
N THR A 188 -2.06 -5.49 2.76
CA THR A 188 -3.19 -5.36 1.83
C THR A 188 -2.72 -4.59 0.61
N TYR A 189 -3.02 -5.16 -0.58
CA TYR A 189 -2.74 -4.54 -1.87
C TYR A 189 -4.03 -4.16 -2.58
N ASN A 190 -4.03 -3.03 -3.28
CA ASN A 190 -5.04 -2.70 -4.27
C ASN A 190 -4.38 -2.32 -5.61
N PHE A 191 -4.78 -2.98 -6.69
CA PHE A 191 -4.05 -2.98 -7.97
C PHE A 191 -4.64 -2.03 -9.00
N ARG A 192 -3.77 -1.42 -9.81
CA ARG A 192 -4.13 -0.72 -11.05
C ARG A 192 -3.24 -1.21 -12.20
N PHE A 193 -3.75 -1.15 -13.42
CA PHE A 193 -2.99 -1.52 -14.63
C PHE A 193 -2.96 -0.42 -15.67
N LYS A 194 -1.91 -0.37 -16.48
CA LYS A 194 -1.81 0.51 -17.64
C LYS A 194 -1.48 -0.28 -18.90
N PRO A 195 -2.36 -0.27 -19.91
CA PRO A 195 -3.76 0.20 -19.88
C PRO A 195 -4.62 -0.50 -18.82
N ASN A 196 -5.76 0.11 -18.45
CA ASN A 196 -6.63 -0.33 -17.35
C ASN A 196 -7.37 -1.67 -17.59
N TYR A 197 -7.28 -2.25 -18.77
CA TYR A 197 -7.73 -3.62 -19.05
C TYR A 197 -6.60 -4.65 -18.91
N GLY A 198 -5.43 -4.24 -18.44
CA GLY A 198 -4.32 -5.13 -18.12
C GLY A 198 -4.62 -6.04 -16.93
N SER A 199 -3.76 -7.03 -16.72
CA SER A 199 -3.86 -7.94 -15.58
C SER A 199 -2.51 -8.58 -15.24
N GLY A 200 -2.47 -9.32 -14.14
CA GLY A 200 -1.30 -10.01 -13.62
C GLY A 200 -1.67 -11.22 -12.77
N VAL A 201 -0.68 -11.80 -12.09
CA VAL A 201 -0.86 -12.90 -11.15
C VAL A 201 -0.21 -12.55 -9.83
N GLN A 202 -0.98 -12.62 -8.74
CA GLN A 202 -0.46 -12.64 -7.38
C GLN A 202 -0.27 -14.11 -6.97
N MET A 203 0.93 -14.49 -6.57
CA MET A 203 1.18 -15.81 -6.00
C MET A 203 1.27 -15.73 -4.49
N LEU A 204 0.95 -16.83 -3.82
CA LEU A 204 1.10 -16.98 -2.38
C LEU A 204 1.56 -18.37 -1.97
N GLN A 205 2.82 -18.49 -1.58
CA GLN A 205 3.40 -19.73 -1.06
C GLN A 205 3.41 -19.71 0.47
N ARG A 206 2.62 -20.58 1.10
CA ARG A 206 2.53 -20.65 2.57
C ARG A 206 3.80 -21.19 3.23
N GLU A 207 4.56 -21.99 2.49
CA GLU A 207 5.75 -22.67 2.97
C GLU A 207 6.87 -22.58 1.93
N ASP A 208 8.11 -22.64 2.38
CA ASP A 208 9.26 -22.59 1.48
C ASP A 208 9.26 -23.79 0.52
N ASN A 209 9.49 -23.51 -0.77
CA ASN A 209 9.60 -24.47 -1.86
C ASN A 209 8.41 -25.44 -1.99
N LYS A 210 7.22 -25.04 -1.52
CA LYS A 210 5.96 -25.76 -1.77
C LYS A 210 5.06 -24.95 -2.72
N PRO A 211 4.27 -25.63 -3.58
CA PRO A 211 3.26 -24.95 -4.38
C PRO A 211 2.31 -24.14 -3.50
N GLY A 212 1.92 -22.98 -4.02
CA GLY A 212 1.01 -22.06 -3.36
C GLY A 212 -0.22 -21.78 -4.22
N ASP A 213 -1.00 -20.80 -3.79
CA ASP A 213 -2.13 -20.29 -4.57
C ASP A 213 -1.64 -19.28 -5.62
N ALA A 214 -2.40 -19.14 -6.70
CA ALA A 214 -2.20 -18.12 -7.70
C ALA A 214 -3.54 -17.45 -8.02
N TYR A 215 -3.58 -16.14 -7.89
CA TYR A 215 -4.78 -15.31 -8.08
C TYR A 215 -4.60 -14.43 -9.30
N HIS A 216 -5.54 -14.49 -10.24
CA HIS A 216 -5.59 -13.58 -11.38
C HIS A 216 -6.07 -12.21 -10.89
N ILE A 217 -5.21 -11.20 -11.01
CA ILE A 217 -5.48 -9.83 -10.55
C ILE A 217 -5.72 -8.92 -11.74
N MET A 218 -6.77 -8.11 -11.63
CA MET A 218 -7.20 -7.14 -12.64
C MET A 218 -7.34 -5.75 -12.01
N ASP A 219 -7.55 -4.71 -12.82
CA ASP A 219 -7.72 -3.34 -12.34
C ASP A 219 -8.81 -3.24 -11.26
N GLY A 220 -8.46 -2.63 -10.12
CA GLY A 220 -9.33 -2.53 -8.95
C GLY A 220 -9.31 -3.75 -8.00
N SER A 221 -8.61 -4.83 -8.32
CA SER A 221 -8.52 -6.01 -7.44
C SER A 221 -7.85 -5.65 -6.11
N THR A 222 -8.31 -6.27 -5.02
CA THR A 222 -7.67 -6.20 -3.70
C THR A 222 -7.17 -7.58 -3.27
N ILE A 223 -5.95 -7.66 -2.74
CA ILE A 223 -5.40 -8.86 -2.11
C ILE A 223 -5.13 -8.55 -0.63
N CYS A 224 -5.65 -9.38 0.26
CA CYS A 224 -5.32 -9.39 1.68
C CYS A 224 -4.33 -10.54 1.95
N LEU A 225 -3.12 -10.24 2.40
CA LEU A 225 -2.02 -11.17 2.67
C LEU A 225 -1.87 -11.37 4.18
N ASP A 226 -2.29 -12.53 4.68
CA ASP A 226 -2.14 -12.91 6.09
C ASP A 226 -0.80 -13.56 6.40
N LYS A 227 -0.30 -14.43 5.50
CA LYS A 227 0.95 -15.17 5.70
C LYS A 227 1.52 -15.79 4.42
N GLY A 228 2.80 -16.07 4.42
CA GLY A 228 3.51 -16.71 3.32
C GLY A 228 4.18 -15.73 2.36
N TYR A 229 4.94 -16.31 1.42
CA TYR A 229 5.72 -15.60 0.41
C TYR A 229 4.84 -15.14 -0.75
N HIS A 230 4.90 -13.85 -1.12
CA HIS A 230 3.88 -13.23 -1.96
C HIS A 230 4.43 -12.42 -3.15
N PRO A 231 5.13 -13.05 -4.11
CA PRO A 231 5.55 -12.35 -5.31
C PRO A 231 4.35 -12.14 -6.24
N CYS A 232 4.41 -11.10 -7.07
CA CYS A 232 3.41 -10.86 -8.11
C CYS A 232 4.09 -10.51 -9.44
N CYS A 233 3.43 -10.85 -10.54
CA CYS A 233 3.89 -10.52 -11.88
C CYS A 233 2.77 -9.90 -12.70
N VAL A 234 3.14 -8.99 -13.59
CA VAL A 234 2.21 -8.40 -14.56
C VAL A 234 2.31 -9.16 -15.88
N LEU A 235 1.20 -9.28 -16.62
CA LEU A 235 1.25 -9.90 -17.95
C LEU A 235 2.07 -9.04 -18.94
N PRO A 236 2.65 -9.65 -19.99
CA PRO A 236 3.38 -8.92 -21.02
C PRO A 236 2.54 -7.80 -21.66
N GLY A 237 3.17 -6.64 -21.87
CA GLY A 237 2.52 -5.48 -22.51
C GLY A 237 1.77 -4.55 -21.55
N TYR A 238 1.69 -4.86 -20.26
CA TYR A 238 1.04 -4.01 -19.25
C TYR A 238 2.01 -3.56 -18.16
N GLU A 239 1.82 -2.35 -17.65
CA GLU A 239 2.41 -1.89 -16.40
C GLU A 239 1.44 -2.18 -15.24
N MET A 240 1.99 -2.38 -14.04
CA MET A 240 1.20 -2.66 -12.84
C MET A 240 1.59 -1.70 -11.71
N TYR A 241 0.59 -1.10 -11.10
CA TYR A 241 0.66 -0.35 -9.86
C TYR A 241 -0.05 -1.13 -8.76
N TYR A 242 0.44 -1.02 -7.53
CA TYR A 242 -0.35 -1.39 -6.38
C TYR A 242 -0.10 -0.49 -5.18
N PHE A 243 -1.20 -0.12 -4.52
CA PHE A 243 -1.21 0.58 -3.24
C PHE A 243 -1.02 -0.44 -2.14
N THR A 244 -0.08 -0.19 -1.22
CA THR A 244 0.34 -1.13 -0.17
C THR A 244 0.10 -0.55 1.20
N ILE A 245 -0.55 -1.37 2.03
CA ILE A 245 -0.90 -1.06 3.41
C ILE A 245 -0.28 -2.16 4.26
N LEU A 246 0.60 -1.79 5.18
CA LEU A 246 1.12 -2.72 6.18
C LEU A 246 0.77 -2.23 7.58
N GLY A 247 0.20 -3.13 8.38
CA GLY A 247 -0.08 -2.94 9.79
C GLY A 247 0.78 -3.88 10.62
N GLY A 248 1.68 -3.32 11.42
CA GLY A 248 2.55 -4.11 12.31
C GLY A 248 1.82 -4.65 13.54
N LEU A 249 2.16 -5.86 13.99
CA LEU A 249 1.58 -6.46 15.21
C LEU A 249 2.23 -5.92 16.48
N SER A 250 3.53 -6.15 16.62
CA SER A 250 4.30 -5.79 17.81
C SER A 250 5.03 -4.45 17.65
N GLN A 251 5.45 -4.12 16.42
CA GLN A 251 6.23 -2.95 16.09
C GLN A 251 5.93 -2.43 14.68
N ARG A 252 6.32 -1.18 14.42
CA ARG A 252 6.17 -0.54 13.09
C ARG A 252 7.21 -1.01 12.08
N SER A 253 8.48 -1.01 12.47
CA SER A 253 9.60 -1.35 11.58
C SER A 253 9.39 -2.72 10.95
N LEU A 254 9.47 -2.76 9.62
CA LEU A 254 9.29 -3.96 8.83
C LEU A 254 10.63 -4.65 8.62
N LYS A 255 10.74 -5.90 9.06
CA LYS A 255 11.82 -6.79 8.65
C LYS A 255 11.25 -7.99 7.92
N GLN A 256 11.54 -8.04 6.63
CA GLN A 256 11.11 -9.10 5.73
C GLN A 256 12.00 -10.34 5.88
N TYR A 257 11.38 -11.51 5.86
CA TYR A 257 12.06 -12.80 5.77
C TYR A 257 12.04 -13.28 4.32
N PHE A 258 13.18 -13.18 3.65
CA PHE A 258 13.33 -13.67 2.27
C PHE A 258 13.31 -15.20 2.24
N GLN A 259 12.73 -15.74 1.18
CA GLN A 259 12.59 -17.16 0.96
C GLN A 259 13.97 -17.83 0.88
N PRO A 260 14.33 -18.72 1.83
CA PRO A 260 15.69 -19.27 1.92
C PRO A 260 16.14 -19.98 0.64
N THR A 261 15.25 -20.76 0.03
CA THR A 261 15.52 -21.46 -1.25
C THR A 261 15.93 -20.52 -2.38
N HIS A 262 15.56 -19.23 -2.31
CA HIS A 262 15.85 -18.23 -3.33
C HIS A 262 16.84 -17.15 -2.88
N ALA A 263 17.53 -17.35 -1.74
CA ALA A 263 18.44 -16.35 -1.18
C ALA A 263 19.51 -15.87 -2.18
N ALA A 264 19.98 -16.72 -3.09
CA ALA A 264 20.96 -16.32 -4.11
C ALA A 264 20.44 -15.21 -5.06
N GLN A 265 19.12 -15.09 -5.26
CA GLN A 265 18.50 -14.05 -6.10
C GLN A 265 18.66 -12.64 -5.52
N LEU A 266 18.93 -12.52 -4.23
CA LEU A 266 19.27 -11.24 -3.61
C LEU A 266 20.54 -10.61 -4.21
N HIS A 267 21.40 -11.41 -4.83
CA HIS A 267 22.64 -10.96 -5.46
C HIS A 267 22.52 -10.77 -6.98
N THR A 268 21.35 -11.07 -7.57
CA THR A 268 21.12 -10.94 -9.02
C THR A 268 20.37 -9.66 -9.38
N ILE A 269 19.75 -9.00 -8.40
CA ILE A 269 18.89 -7.82 -8.60
C ILE A 269 19.67 -6.55 -8.24
N PRO A 270 19.93 -5.65 -9.21
CA PRO A 270 20.64 -4.40 -8.95
C PRO A 270 19.94 -3.54 -7.88
N GLY A 271 20.70 -3.06 -6.89
CA GLY A 271 20.22 -2.13 -5.87
C GLY A 271 19.31 -2.72 -4.78
N ILE A 272 19.02 -4.03 -4.80
CA ILE A 272 18.11 -4.62 -3.80
C ILE A 272 18.70 -4.63 -2.39
N MET A 273 20.01 -4.81 -2.25
CA MET A 273 20.68 -4.78 -0.95
C MET A 273 20.60 -3.41 -0.27
N ASP A 274 20.71 -2.33 -1.05
CA ASP A 274 20.57 -0.96 -0.56
C ASP A 274 19.14 -0.68 -0.11
N MET A 275 18.15 -1.19 -0.85
CA MET A 275 16.74 -1.13 -0.46
C MET A 275 16.51 -1.86 0.87
N VAL A 276 17.00 -3.09 1.03
CA VAL A 276 16.85 -3.87 2.28
C VAL A 276 17.49 -3.14 3.47
N ALA A 277 18.60 -2.43 3.26
CA ALA A 277 19.24 -1.65 4.30
C ALA A 277 18.42 -0.43 4.75
N LYS A 278 17.57 0.15 3.89
CA LYS A 278 16.69 1.29 4.25
C LYS A 278 15.55 0.92 5.21
N PHE A 279 15.19 -0.36 5.29
CA PHE A 279 14.13 -0.84 6.19
C PHE A 279 14.65 -1.29 7.56
N LYS A 280 15.98 -1.44 7.73
CA LYS A 280 16.62 -1.66 9.03
C LYS A 280 16.75 -0.36 9.79
#